data_AF-A0AAN8SVK0-F1
#
_entry.id   AF-A0AAN8SVK0-F1
#
_cell.length_a   1.000
_cell.length_b   1.000
_cell.length_c   1.000
_cell.angle_alpha   90.00
_cell.angle_beta   90.00
_cell.angle_gamma   90.00
#
_symmetry.space_group_name_H-M   'P 1'
#
loop_
_entity.id
_entity.type
_entity.pdbx_description
1 polymer ?
#
loop_
_entity_poly.entity_id
_entity_poly.type
_entity_poly.pdbx_seq_one_letter_code
_entity_poly.pdbx_strand_id
1 'polypeptide(L)' 'MKVMKLLKDREEECRNWRDEISPYAKNLLTDYREIAQGCEINFNGDFGYEVHEGEDKHTVNI' A
#
# COMPACT_ATOMS: atom_id res chain seq x y z
N MET A 1 33.55 7.97 15.33
CA MET A 1 32.40 7.19 15.86
C MET A 1 32.54 5.75 15.40
N LYS A 2 32.39 4.76 16.30
CA LYS A 2 32.51 3.33 15.96
C LYS A 2 31.21 2.86 15.32
N VAL A 3 31.29 2.32 14.10
CA VAL A 3 30.15 1.83 13.27
C VAL A 3 29.18 0.96 14.07
N MET A 4 29.69 0.15 15.00
CA MET A 4 28.87 -0.73 15.85
C MET A 4 27.89 0.01 16.76
N LYS A 5 28.22 1.23 17.20
CA LYS A 5 27.29 2.03 18.01
C LYS A 5 26.13 2.52 17.15
N LEU A 6 26.45 3.02 15.94
CA LEU A 6 25.45 3.49 14.98
C LEU A 6 24.47 2.36 14.61
N LEU A 7 24.97 1.16 14.35
CA LEU A 7 24.12 0.01 14.01
C LEU A 7 23.18 -0.39 15.15
N LYS A 8 23.68 -0.39 16.40
CA LYS A 8 22.87 -0.68 17.58
C LYS A 8 21.78 0.37 17.78
N ASP A 9 22.13 1.65 17.64
CA ASP A 9 21.17 2.76 17.80
C ASP A 9 20.06 2.67 16.74
N ARG A 10 20.40 2.31 15.48
CA ARG A 10 19.40 2.12 14.40
C ARG A 10 18.52 0.88 14.60
N GLU A 11 19.09 -0.22 15.11
CA GLU A 11 18.32 -1.41 15.44
C GLU A 11 17.28 -1.11 16.53
N GLU A 12 17.66 -0.33 17.54
CA GLU A 12 16.79 0.08 18.64
C GLU A 12 15.69 1.05 18.17
N GLU A 13 16.00 1.97 17.25
CA GLU A 13 15.01 2.82 16.57
C GLU A 13 13.99 1.99 15.78
N CYS A 14 14.44 1.06 14.95
CA CYS A 14 13.56 0.18 14.17
C CYS A 14 12.70 -0.73 15.06
N ARG A 15 13.26 -1.25 16.15
CA ARG A 15 12.54 -2.11 17.10
C ARG A 15 11.44 -1.35 17.85
N ASN A 16 11.63 -0.05 18.05
CA ASN A 16 10.66 0.84 18.68
C ASN A 16 9.78 1.59 17.67
N TRP A 17 9.93 1.31 16.36
CA TRP A 17 9.08 1.88 15.32
C TRP A 17 7.68 1.27 15.44
N ARG A 18 6.86 1.90 16.27
CA ARG A 18 5.45 1.58 16.47
C ARG A 18 4.61 2.47 15.59
N ASP A 19 4.38 2.05 14.36
CA ASP A 19 3.11 2.26 13.65
C ASP A 19 2.52 3.70 13.62
N GLU A 20 3.34 4.75 13.66
CA GLU A 20 2.89 6.09 13.29
C GLU A 20 2.77 6.16 11.77
N ILE A 21 1.86 5.36 11.21
CA ILE A 21 1.30 5.60 9.89
C ILE A 21 0.71 6.99 9.98
N SER A 22 1.30 7.92 9.23
CA SER A 22 0.88 9.31 9.17
C SER A 22 -0.65 9.40 9.08
N PRO A 23 -1.30 10.29 9.84
CA PRO A 23 -2.75 10.51 9.71
C PRO A 23 -3.18 10.72 8.25
N TYR A 24 -2.33 11.37 7.45
CA TYR A 24 -2.55 11.55 6.02
C TYR A 24 -2.59 10.22 5.25
N ALA A 25 -1.66 9.30 5.53
CA ALA A 25 -1.64 7.99 4.90
C ALA A 25 -2.85 7.13 5.32
N LYS A 26 -3.35 7.28 6.56
CA LYS A 26 -4.59 6.64 7.00
C LYS A 26 -5.81 7.19 6.26
N ASN A 27 -5.88 8.51 6.07
CA ASN A 27 -6.97 9.13 5.31
C ASN A 27 -6.97 8.66 3.85
N LEU A 28 -5.81 8.71 3.18
CA LEU A 28 -5.67 8.19 1.81
C LEU A 28 -6.12 6.73 1.71
N LEU A 29 -5.73 5.87 2.67
CA LEU A 29 -6.16 4.48 2.68
C LEU A 29 -7.68 4.35 2.81
N THR A 30 -8.33 5.16 3.65
CA THR A 30 -9.79 5.19 3.77
C THR A 30 -10.44 5.63 2.46
N ASP A 31 -9.98 6.73 1.87
CA ASP A 31 -10.51 7.27 0.62
C ASP A 31 -10.41 6.24 -0.51
N TYR A 32 -9.24 5.62 -0.69
CA TYR A 32 -9.06 4.58 -1.70
C TYR A 32 -9.89 3.31 -1.44
N ARG A 33 -10.15 2.97 -0.17
CA ARG A 33 -11.03 1.85 0.17
C ARG A 33 -12.48 2.13 -0.20
N GLU A 34 -12.96 3.35 0.00
CA GLU A 34 -14.31 3.75 -0.40
C GLU A 34 -14.46 3.72 -1.92
N ILE A 35 -13.49 4.24 -2.67
CA ILE A 35 -13.47 4.18 -4.14
C ILE A 35 -13.47 2.72 -4.62
N ALA A 36 -12.61 1.88 -4.05
CA ALA A 36 -12.50 0.48 -4.45
C ALA A 36 -13.79 -0.34 -4.24
N GLN A 37 -14.70 0.09 -3.36
CA GLN A 37 -16.01 -0.56 -3.20
C GLN A 37 -16.92 -0.38 -4.43
N GLY A 38 -16.71 0.67 -5.22
CA GLY A 38 -17.40 0.90 -6.48
C GLY A 38 -16.74 0.21 -7.68
N CYS A 39 -15.56 -0.40 -7.48
CA CYS A 39 -14.84 -1.06 -8.56
C CYS A 39 -15.30 -2.50 -8.78
N GLU A 40 -15.41 -2.89 -10.04
CA GLU A 40 -15.67 -4.28 -10.45
C GLU A 40 -14.38 -4.94 -10.95
N ILE A 41 -14.16 -6.20 -10.56
CA ILE A 41 -13.00 -6.98 -10.99
C ILE A 41 -13.48 -8.07 -11.96
N ASN A 42 -12.96 -8.04 -13.18
CA ASN A 42 -13.25 -9.01 -14.22
C ASN A 42 -11.98 -9.81 -14.55
N PHE A 43 -12.08 -11.14 -14.56
CA PHE A 43 -10.96 -11.97 -15.00
C PHE A 43 -10.73 -11.78 -16.50
N ASN A 44 -9.48 -11.51 -16.91
CA ASN A 44 -9.16 -11.17 -18.30
C ASN A 44 -8.99 -12.41 -19.22
N GLY A 45 -9.11 -13.62 -18.68
CA GLY A 45 -8.95 -14.87 -19.43
C GLY A 45 -7.51 -15.40 -19.49
N ASP A 46 -6.54 -14.72 -18.88
CA ASP A 46 -5.10 -15.05 -18.87
C ASP A 46 -4.48 -14.79 -17.48
N PHE A 47 -3.18 -14.51 -17.38
CA PHE A 47 -2.51 -14.06 -16.16
C PHE A 47 -2.80 -12.60 -15.83
N GLY A 48 -4.06 -12.29 -15.49
CA GLY A 48 -4.43 -10.96 -15.04
C GLY A 48 -5.91 -10.75 -14.75
N TYR A 49 -6.26 -9.50 -14.50
CA TYR A 49 -7.63 -9.07 -14.28
C TYR A 49 -7.80 -7.62 -14.72
N GLU A 50 -9.04 -7.22 -14.94
CA GLU A 50 -9.42 -5.87 -15.31
C GLU A 50 -10.23 -5.26 -14.17
N VAL A 51 -9.86 -4.06 -13.75
CA VAL A 51 -10.59 -3.26 -12.77
C VAL A 51 -11.39 -2.22 -13.52
N HIS A 52 -12.68 -2.11 -13.21
CA HIS A 52 -13.60 -1.17 -13.82
C HIS A 52 -14.17 -0.23 -12.76
N GLU A 53 -14.23 1.06 -13.07
CA GLU A 53 -14.92 2.08 -12.28
C GLU A 53 -15.77 2.94 -13.24
N GLY A 54 -17.05 2.61 -13.40
CA GLY A 54 -17.89 3.25 -14.42
C GLY A 54 -17.37 2.98 -15.85
N GLU A 55 -17.03 4.03 -16.59
CA GLU A 55 -16.46 3.92 -17.95
C GLU A 55 -14.95 3.69 -17.94
N ASP A 56 -14.27 3.93 -16.80
CA ASP A 56 -12.84 3.76 -16.67
C ASP A 56 -12.47 2.29 -16.48
N LYS A 57 -11.35 1.88 -17.11
CA LYS A 57 -10.86 0.51 -17.11
C LYS A 57 -9.35 0.46 -17.01
N HIS A 58 -8.84 -0.43 -16.16
CA HIS A 58 -7.42 -0.70 -16.03
C HIS A 58 -7.14 -2.20 -16.06
N THR A 59 -6.21 -2.64 -16.92
CA THR A 59 -5.77 -4.04 -17.00
C THR A 59 -4.54 -4.25 -16.14
N VAL A 60 -4.63 -5.19 -15.19
CA VAL A 60 -3.52 -5.65 -14.36
C VAL A 60 -3.00 -6.97 -14.91
N ASN A 61 -1.72 -7.00 -15.29
CA ASN A 61 -1.00 -8.21 -15.68
C ASN A 61 -0.20 -8.72 -14.47
N ILE A 62 -0.28 -10.02 -14.17
CA ILE A 62 0.40 -10.67 -13.02
C ILE A 62 1.59 -11.50 -13.50
#